data_AF-A0A163H449-F1
#
_entry.id   AF-A0A163H449-F1
#
_cell.length_a   1.000
_cell.length_b   1.000
_cell.length_c   1.000
_cell.angle_alpha   90.00
_cell.angle_beta   90.00
_cell.angle_gamma   90.00
#
_symmetry.space_group_name_H-M   'P 1'
#
loop_
_entity.id
_entity.type
_entity.pdbx_description
1 polymer ?
#
loop_
_entity_poly.entity_id
_entity_poly.type
_entity_poly.pdbx_seq_one_letter_code
_entity_poly.pdbx_strand_id
1 'polypeptide(L)'
;MTESLEAGVAPAPEPSADPVHPAAQTRGALADRVVTVGLLVYGLLNVVGGIILLLDFPEFADGYARSLGVDATYTALSAGHVWGAAAAIVLGVGYLVTAWLTWRRLRRGRIAFWVPVAGAIVTAIPAAVCISMAFGADPAYVSGLSQLFLK
;
A
#
# COMPACT_ATOMS: atom_id res chain seq x y z
N MET A 1 6.90 13.51 -85.23
CA MET A 1 6.69 12.17 -84.65
C MET A 1 7.81 11.95 -83.65
N THR A 2 7.55 12.22 -82.36
CA THR A 2 8.28 11.69 -81.20
C THR A 2 7.55 12.15 -79.92
N GLU A 3 7.20 11.16 -79.11
CA GLU A 3 7.12 11.24 -77.64
C GLU A 3 5.91 11.94 -76.99
N SER A 4 4.70 11.50 -77.34
CA SER A 4 3.59 11.46 -76.38
C SER A 4 3.55 10.10 -75.69
N LEU A 5 4.54 9.84 -74.82
CA LEU A 5 4.49 8.76 -73.83
C LEU A 5 3.59 9.19 -72.67
N GLU A 6 2.32 8.82 -72.80
CA GLU A 6 1.52 8.13 -71.80
C GLU A 6 2.19 7.89 -70.44
N ALA A 7 2.33 8.94 -69.63
CA ALA A 7 2.54 8.82 -68.20
C ALA A 7 1.17 8.92 -67.53
N GLY A 8 0.43 7.81 -67.56
CA GLY A 8 -0.71 7.61 -66.68
C GLY A 8 -0.21 7.75 -65.24
N VAL A 9 -0.45 8.91 -64.63
CA VAL A 9 -0.36 9.07 -63.18
C VAL A 9 -1.50 8.25 -62.60
N ALA A 10 -1.18 6.99 -62.27
CA ALA A 10 -1.99 6.20 -61.38
C ALA A 10 -2.16 6.98 -60.06
N PRO A 11 -3.37 7.06 -59.49
CA PRO A 11 -3.55 7.66 -58.17
C PRO A 11 -2.57 7.00 -57.20
N ALA A 12 -1.75 7.81 -56.52
CA ALA A 12 -0.93 7.32 -55.43
C ALA A 12 -1.84 6.59 -54.43
N PRO A 13 -1.45 5.42 -53.90
CA PRO A 13 -2.26 4.72 -52.92
C PRO A 13 -2.51 5.67 -51.75
N GLU A 14 -3.78 5.96 -51.45
CA GLU A 14 -4.13 6.65 -50.21
C GLU A 14 -3.48 5.89 -49.04
N PRO A 15 -2.91 6.58 -48.04
CA PRO A 15 -2.46 5.93 -46.82
C PRO A 15 -3.67 5.19 -46.26
N SER A 16 -3.64 3.86 -46.33
CA SER A 16 -4.63 3.03 -45.66
C SER A 16 -4.55 3.42 -44.19
N ALA A 17 -5.59 4.11 -43.71
CA ALA A 17 -5.77 4.29 -42.28
C ALA A 17 -5.91 2.88 -41.73
N ASP A 18 -4.82 2.34 -41.19
CA ASP A 18 -4.86 1.10 -40.43
C ASP A 18 -6.03 1.26 -39.46
N PRO A 19 -6.99 0.32 -39.44
CA PRO A 19 -8.08 0.40 -38.49
C PRO A 19 -7.43 0.52 -37.13
N VAL A 20 -7.74 1.60 -36.40
CA VAL A 20 -7.37 1.77 -35.00
C VAL A 20 -8.09 0.63 -34.28
N HIS A 21 -7.47 -0.54 -34.26
CA HIS A 21 -7.91 -1.66 -33.46
C HIS A 21 -7.85 -1.12 -32.04
N PRO A 22 -8.99 -1.01 -31.32
CA PRO A 22 -8.92 -0.73 -29.90
C PRO A 22 -8.06 -1.83 -29.34
N ALA A 23 -6.84 -1.48 -28.92
CA ALA A 23 -5.82 -2.43 -28.51
C ALA A 23 -6.50 -3.45 -27.61
N ALA A 24 -6.63 -4.69 -28.08
CA ALA A 24 -7.26 -5.75 -27.34
C ALA A 24 -6.63 -5.69 -25.96
N GLN A 25 -7.42 -5.36 -24.93
CA GLN A 25 -6.91 -5.24 -23.56
C GLN A 25 -6.18 -6.54 -23.29
N THR A 26 -4.84 -6.48 -23.33
CA THR A 26 -4.03 -7.67 -23.26
C THR A 26 -4.39 -8.35 -21.95
N ARG A 27 -4.50 -9.68 -21.92
CA ARG A 27 -4.86 -10.42 -20.70
C ARG A 27 -4.06 -9.97 -19.46
N GLY A 28 -2.85 -9.44 -19.66
CA GLY A 28 -2.03 -8.79 -18.63
C GLY A 28 -2.64 -7.55 -17.97
N ALA A 29 -3.37 -6.71 -18.69
CA ALA A 29 -4.06 -5.53 -18.12
C ALA A 29 -5.25 -5.91 -17.22
N LEU A 30 -5.92 -7.02 -17.51
CA LEU A 30 -6.97 -7.56 -16.64
C LEU A 30 -6.38 -8.19 -15.37
N ALA A 31 -5.30 -8.97 -15.52
CA ALA A 31 -4.59 -9.57 -14.39
C ALA A 31 -4.05 -8.50 -13.42
N ASP A 32 -3.44 -7.42 -13.94
CA ASP A 32 -2.94 -6.31 -13.12
C ASP A 32 -4.06 -5.63 -12.29
N ARG A 33 -5.25 -5.47 -12.88
CA ARG A 33 -6.42 -4.92 -12.18
C ARG A 33 -6.87 -5.83 -11.05
N VAL A 34 -6.99 -7.14 -11.29
CA VAL A 34 -7.40 -8.11 -10.27
C VAL A 34 -6.40 -8.13 -9.11
N VAL A 35 -5.10 -8.17 -9.41
CA VAL A 35 -4.04 -8.14 -8.40
C VAL A 35 -4.08 -6.83 -7.60
N THR A 36 -4.25 -5.69 -8.27
CA THR A 36 -4.33 -4.38 -7.60
C THR A 36 -5.55 -4.29 -6.67
N VAL A 37 -6.72 -4.75 -7.13
CA VAL A 37 -7.94 -4.79 -6.30
C VAL A 37 -7.75 -5.73 -5.12
N GLY A 38 -7.17 -6.92 -5.34
CA GLY A 38 -6.83 -7.87 -4.28
C GLY A 38 -5.91 -7.26 -3.23
N LEU A 39 -4.84 -6.55 -3.65
CA LEU A 39 -3.93 -5.84 -2.76
C LEU A 39 -4.61 -4.73 -1.98
N LEU A 40 -5.53 -3.98 -2.58
CA LEU A 40 -6.28 -2.94 -1.89
C LEU A 40 -7.21 -3.55 -0.83
N VAL A 41 -7.94 -4.62 -1.15
CA VAL A 41 -8.82 -5.30 -0.20
C VAL A 41 -8.02 -5.91 0.94
N TYR A 42 -6.94 -6.64 0.63
CA TYR A 42 -6.04 -7.19 1.64
C TYR A 42 -5.44 -6.09 2.52
N GLY A 43 -4.96 -5.01 1.90
CA GLY A 43 -4.44 -3.84 2.61
C GLY A 43 -5.50 -3.18 3.50
N LEU A 44 -6.75 -3.11 3.06
CA LEU A 44 -7.85 -2.56 3.87
C LEU A 44 -8.09 -3.42 5.12
N LEU A 45 -8.19 -4.74 4.95
CA LEU A 45 -8.38 -5.67 6.06
C LEU A 45 -7.22 -5.58 7.06
N ASN A 46 -5.99 -5.51 6.55
CA ASN A 46 -4.79 -5.35 7.37
C ASN A 46 -4.79 -4.02 8.14
N VAL A 47 -5.15 -2.92 7.49
CA VAL A 47 -5.18 -1.58 8.12
C VAL A 47 -6.30 -1.49 9.15
N VAL A 48 -7.49 -2.01 8.86
CA VAL A 48 -8.60 -2.03 9.82
C VAL A 48 -8.23 -2.88 11.04
N GLY A 49 -7.68 -4.08 10.83
CA GLY A 49 -7.21 -4.93 11.91
C GLY A 49 -6.10 -4.25 12.73
N GLY A 50 -5.15 -3.61 12.06
CA GLY A 50 -4.10 -2.82 12.69
C GLY A 50 -4.66 -1.66 13.52
N ILE A 51 -5.59 -0.86 12.98
CA ILE A 51 -6.23 0.24 13.70
C ILE A 51 -6.92 -0.26 14.98
N ILE A 52 -7.72 -1.32 14.89
CA ILE A 52 -8.40 -1.89 16.06
C ILE A 52 -7.38 -2.34 17.11
N LEU A 53 -6.33 -3.06 16.67
CA LEU A 53 -5.25 -3.53 17.53
C LEU A 53 -4.49 -2.37 18.21
N LEU A 54 -4.22 -1.30 17.47
CA LEU A 54 -3.47 -0.15 17.99
C LEU A 54 -4.31 0.78 18.87
N LEU A 55 -5.63 0.83 18.69
CA LEU A 55 -6.52 1.55 19.59
C LEU A 55 -6.59 0.86 20.97
N ASP A 56 -6.43 -0.45 21.01
CA ASP A 56 -6.21 -1.23 22.24
C ASP A 56 -4.71 -1.54 22.44
N PHE A 57 -3.91 -0.48 22.48
CA PHE A 57 -2.46 -0.59 22.59
C PHE A 57 -1.98 -1.43 23.80
N PRO A 58 -2.57 -1.32 25.00
CA PRO A 58 -2.15 -2.13 26.14
C PRO A 58 -2.30 -3.64 25.89
N GLU A 59 -3.45 -4.08 25.35
CA GLU A 59 -3.64 -5.50 25.03
C GLU A 59 -2.69 -5.96 23.91
N PHE A 60 -2.44 -5.09 22.92
CA PHE A 60 -1.43 -5.33 21.90
C PHE A 60 -0.03 -5.53 22.49
N ALA A 61 0.38 -4.66 23.41
CA ALA A 61 1.69 -4.74 24.08
C ALA A 61 1.80 -6.03 24.90
N ASP A 62 0.80 -6.33 25.73
CA ASP A 62 0.80 -7.55 26.55
C ASP A 62 0.79 -8.82 25.69
N GLY A 63 0.04 -8.80 24.58
CA GLY A 63 0.05 -9.88 23.59
C GLY A 63 1.42 -10.03 22.92
N TYR A 64 2.10 -8.92 22.63
CA TYR A 64 3.46 -8.92 22.07
C TYR A 64 4.46 -9.51 23.06
N ALA A 65 4.45 -9.10 24.33
CA ALA A 65 5.30 -9.68 25.38
C ALA A 65 5.07 -11.19 25.54
N ARG A 66 3.79 -11.62 25.59
CA ARG A 66 3.43 -13.05 25.64
C ARG A 66 3.92 -13.81 24.41
N SER A 67 3.85 -13.23 23.22
CA SER A 67 4.38 -13.85 21.99
C SER A 67 5.89 -14.08 22.03
N LEU A 68 6.61 -13.27 22.82
CA LEU A 68 8.04 -13.41 23.10
C LEU A 68 8.34 -14.33 24.30
N GLY A 69 7.31 -14.88 24.95
CA GLY A 69 7.45 -15.74 26.13
C GLY A 69 7.77 -14.99 27.43
N VAL A 70 7.43 -13.69 27.49
CA VAL A 70 7.68 -12.82 28.64
C VAL A 70 6.35 -12.40 29.26
N ASP A 71 6.22 -12.58 30.57
CA ASP A 71 5.12 -12.00 31.35
C ASP A 71 5.47 -10.55 31.72
N ALA A 72 5.33 -9.64 30.76
CA ALA A 72 5.41 -8.20 30.98
C ALA A 72 4.05 -7.56 30.71
N THR A 73 3.60 -6.73 31.67
CA THR A 73 2.33 -6.00 31.59
C THR A 73 2.61 -4.53 31.30
N TYR A 74 1.92 -3.98 30.32
CA TYR A 74 1.98 -2.57 29.96
C TYR A 74 1.15 -1.72 30.93
N THR A 75 1.77 -0.72 31.55
CA THR A 75 1.17 0.09 32.62
C THR A 75 0.99 1.56 32.25
N ALA A 76 1.71 2.05 31.23
CA ALA A 76 1.63 3.44 30.76
C ALA A 76 0.37 3.70 29.89
N LEU A 77 -0.82 3.41 30.42
CA LEU A 77 -2.08 3.42 29.68
C LEU A 77 -2.36 4.73 28.93
N SER A 78 -2.14 5.88 29.56
CA SER A 78 -2.39 7.19 28.94
C SER A 78 -1.54 7.41 27.69
N ALA A 79 -0.24 7.09 27.78
CA ALA A 79 0.69 7.18 26.66
C ALA A 79 0.34 6.16 25.56
N GLY A 80 0.01 4.92 25.95
CA GLY A 80 -0.43 3.87 25.03
C GLY A 80 -1.64 4.29 24.19
N HIS A 81 -2.68 4.87 24.81
CA HIS A 81 -3.86 5.35 24.08
C HIS A 81 -3.53 6.52 23.14
N VAL A 82 -2.72 7.48 23.57
CA VAL A 82 -2.37 8.65 22.74
C VAL A 82 -1.55 8.24 21.53
N TRP A 83 -0.48 7.47 21.73
CA TRP A 83 0.41 7.06 20.65
C TRP A 83 -0.20 5.94 19.78
N GLY A 84 -1.01 5.06 20.36
CA GLY A 84 -1.81 4.07 19.64
C GLY A 84 -2.84 4.74 18.71
N ALA A 85 -3.57 5.73 19.21
CA ALA A 85 -4.48 6.53 18.38
C ALA A 85 -3.74 7.31 17.28
N ALA A 86 -2.59 7.91 17.59
CA ALA A 86 -1.77 8.59 16.59
C ALA A 86 -1.33 7.64 15.47
N ALA A 87 -0.85 6.44 15.82
CA ALA A 87 -0.45 5.42 14.86
C ALA A 87 -1.64 4.89 14.03
N ALA A 88 -2.80 4.72 14.64
CA ALA A 88 -4.04 4.35 13.94
C ALA A 88 -4.45 5.41 12.91
N ILE A 89 -4.35 6.70 13.25
CA ILE A 89 -4.61 7.81 12.32
C ILE A 89 -3.61 7.77 11.17
N VAL A 90 -2.32 7.56 11.44
CA VAL A 90 -1.28 7.44 10.42
C VAL A 90 -1.60 6.30 9.44
N LEU A 91 -1.96 5.13 9.95
CA LEU A 91 -2.34 3.98 9.13
C LEU A 91 -3.58 4.28 8.27
N GLY A 92 -4.63 4.85 8.88
CA GLY A 92 -5.87 5.19 8.19
C GLY A 92 -5.64 6.23 7.08
N VAL A 93 -4.96 7.34 7.39
CA VAL A 93 -4.68 8.39 6.42
C VAL A 93 -3.74 7.89 5.33
N GLY A 94 -2.67 7.19 5.69
CA GLY A 94 -1.71 6.64 4.72
C GLY A 94 -2.36 5.64 3.76
N TYR A 95 -3.25 4.78 4.28
CA TYR A 95 -4.05 3.89 3.45
C TYR A 95 -4.99 4.65 2.52
N LEU A 96 -5.73 5.66 3.00
CA LEU A 96 -6.63 6.46 2.17
C LEU A 96 -5.89 7.17 1.03
N VAL A 97 -4.74 7.76 1.32
CA VAL A 97 -3.87 8.38 0.30
C VAL A 97 -3.41 7.34 -0.72
N THR A 98 -2.97 6.18 -0.25
CA THR A 98 -2.51 5.07 -1.10
C THR A 98 -3.61 4.54 -1.99
N ALA A 99 -4.81 4.31 -1.44
CA ALA A 99 -5.98 3.86 -2.18
C ALA A 99 -6.41 4.90 -3.23
N TRP A 100 -6.42 6.18 -2.86
CA TRP A 100 -6.73 7.27 -3.79
C TRP A 100 -5.73 7.37 -4.95
N LEU A 101 -4.42 7.29 -4.67
CA LEU A 101 -3.37 7.29 -5.70
C LEU A 101 -3.48 6.07 -6.63
N THR A 102 -3.74 4.91 -6.05
CA THR A 102 -3.94 3.65 -6.79
C THR A 102 -5.15 3.78 -7.71
N TRP A 103 -6.28 4.26 -7.20
CA TRP A 103 -7.51 4.48 -7.97
C TRP A 103 -7.27 5.47 -9.12
N ARG A 104 -6.59 6.59 -8.85
CA ARG A 104 -6.27 7.60 -9.86
C ARG A 104 -5.39 7.05 -10.98
N ARG A 105 -4.44 6.16 -10.66
CA ARG A 105 -3.62 5.47 -11.68
C ARG A 105 -4.42 4.45 -12.48
N LEU A 106 -5.31 3.71 -11.83
CA LEU A 106 -6.18 2.74 -12.49
C LEU A 106 -7.10 3.41 -13.52
N ARG A 107 -7.69 4.57 -13.18
CA ARG A 107 -8.49 5.38 -14.13
C ARG A 107 -7.69 5.83 -15.36
N ARG A 108 -6.36 5.94 -15.26
CA ARG A 108 -5.47 6.35 -16.36
C ARG A 108 -4.96 5.15 -17.18
N GLY A 109 -5.45 3.93 -16.93
CA GLY A 109 -5.07 2.73 -17.66
C GLY A 109 -3.63 2.26 -17.44
N ARG A 110 -2.95 2.77 -16.40
CA ARG A 110 -1.56 2.39 -16.09
C ARG A 110 -1.51 1.26 -15.07
N ILE A 111 -0.47 0.42 -15.19
CA ILE A 111 -0.11 -0.63 -14.24
C ILE A 111 0.05 -0.02 -12.83
N ALA A 112 -0.71 -0.52 -11.86
CA ALA A 112 -0.86 0.13 -10.55
C ALA A 112 -0.42 -0.73 -9.35
N PHE A 113 -0.02 -1.99 -9.56
CA PHE A 113 0.21 -2.93 -8.46
C PHE A 113 1.31 -2.53 -7.45
N TRP A 114 2.35 -1.81 -7.88
CA TRP A 114 3.41 -1.34 -6.98
C TRP A 114 2.96 -0.21 -6.03
N VAL A 115 1.89 0.52 -6.38
CA VAL A 115 1.47 1.71 -5.62
C VAL A 115 0.96 1.33 -4.22
N PRO A 116 0.05 0.34 -4.07
CA PRO A 116 -0.34 -0.15 -2.75
C PRO A 116 0.84 -0.58 -1.87
N VAL A 117 1.80 -1.30 -2.47
CA VAL A 117 2.95 -1.84 -1.75
C VAL A 117 3.87 -0.72 -1.27
N ALA A 118 4.24 0.21 -2.15
CA ALA A 118 5.07 1.35 -1.78
C ALA A 118 4.38 2.26 -0.75
N GLY A 119 3.08 2.51 -0.92
CA GLY A 119 2.29 3.29 0.03
C GLY A 119 2.22 2.66 1.42
N ALA A 120 2.08 1.34 1.49
CA ALA A 120 2.12 0.59 2.75
C ALA A 120 3.47 0.73 3.45
N ILE A 121 4.59 0.58 2.73
CA ILE A 121 5.94 0.73 3.30
C ILE A 121 6.15 2.14 3.84
N VAL A 122 5.80 3.16 3.07
CA VAL A 122 5.95 4.58 3.47
C VAL A 122 5.09 4.91 4.69
N THR A 123 3.90 4.32 4.80
CA THR A 123 2.98 4.52 5.93
C THR A 123 3.43 3.76 7.18
N ALA A 124 4.04 2.60 7.02
CA ALA A 124 4.48 1.77 8.14
C ALA A 124 5.58 2.45 8.97
N ILE A 125 6.45 3.24 8.33
CA ILE A 125 7.55 3.95 9.02
C ILE A 125 7.03 4.90 10.13
N PRO A 126 6.17 5.89 9.85
CA PRO A 126 5.66 6.77 10.89
C PRO A 126 4.79 6.04 11.92
N ALA A 127 4.05 4.99 11.52
CA ALA A 127 3.31 4.17 12.47
C ALA A 127 4.25 3.45 13.45
N ALA A 128 5.36 2.88 12.95
CA ALA A 128 6.38 2.24 13.77
C ALA A 128 7.06 3.22 14.75
N VAL A 129 7.29 4.47 14.34
CA VAL A 129 7.80 5.52 15.23
C VAL A 129 6.81 5.78 16.38
N CYS A 130 5.51 5.91 16.09
CA CYS A 130 4.50 6.11 17.12
C CYS A 130 4.44 4.93 18.10
N ILE A 131 4.48 3.70 17.59
CA ILE A 131 4.52 2.47 18.42
C ILE A 131 5.78 2.46 19.30
N SER A 132 6.93 2.85 18.76
CA SER A 132 8.19 2.90 19.50
C SER A 132 8.13 3.92 20.65
N MET A 133 7.51 5.08 20.43
CA MET A 133 7.27 6.08 21.47
C MET A 133 6.33 5.55 22.57
N ALA A 134 5.30 4.78 22.18
CA ALA A 134 4.38 4.16 23.13
C ALA A 134 5.07 3.14 24.04
N PHE A 135 5.93 2.28 23.47
CA PHE A 135 6.73 1.34 24.27
C PHE A 135 7.72 2.05 25.19
N GLY A 136 8.42 3.07 24.69
CA GLY A 136 9.37 3.86 25.48
C GLY A 136 8.75 4.63 26.65
N ALA A 137 7.43 4.82 26.66
CA ALA A 137 6.72 5.46 27.76
C ALA A 137 6.59 4.58 29.00
N ASP A 138 6.85 3.27 28.90
CA ASP A 138 6.85 2.33 30.02
C ASP A 138 8.24 1.67 30.19
N PRO A 139 9.11 2.25 31.03
CA PRO A 139 10.45 1.69 31.27
C PRO A 139 10.42 0.29 31.89
N ALA A 140 9.41 -0.03 32.70
CA ALA A 140 9.29 -1.33 33.36
C ALA A 140 8.99 -2.42 32.33
N TYR A 141 8.04 -2.16 31.44
CA TYR A 141 7.72 -3.04 30.31
C TYR A 141 8.95 -3.26 29.40
N VAL A 142 9.65 -2.19 29.02
CA VAL A 142 10.87 -2.29 28.19
C VAL A 142 11.97 -3.09 28.89
N SER A 143 12.12 -2.92 30.21
CA SER A 143 13.10 -3.69 30.99
C SER A 143 12.74 -5.18 31.06
N GLY A 144 11.46 -5.53 31.13
CA GLY A 144 11.00 -6.92 31.09
C GLY A 144 11.34 -7.59 29.76
N LEU A 145 11.14 -6.87 28.64
CA LEU A 145 11.50 -7.36 27.31
C LEU A 145 13.01 -7.50 27.12
N SER A 146 13.81 -6.57 27.63
CA SER A 146 15.26 -6.60 27.43
C SER A 146 15.95 -7.77 28.13
N GLN A 147 15.39 -8.24 29.25
CA GLN A 147 15.88 -9.43 29.96
C GLN A 147 15.80 -10.72 29.15
N LEU A 148 14.88 -10.80 28.17
CA LEU A 148 14.81 -11.94 27.25
C LEU A 148 16.05 -12.03 26.35
N PHE A 149 16.54 -10.90 25.84
CA PHE A 149 17.67 -10.85 24.90
C PHE A 149 19.03 -11.07 25.57
N LEU A 150 19.07 -11.02 26.91
CA LEU A 150 20.26 -11.24 27.72
C LEU A 150 20.38 -12.68 28.23
N LYS A 151 19.37 -13.52 27.96
CA LYS A 151 19.35 -14.97 28.22
C LYS A 151 19.77 -15.74 26.98
#